data_AF-A0A7M4FDP2-F1
#
_entry.id   AF-A0A7M4FDP2-F1
#
_cell.length_a   1.000
_cell.length_b   1.000
_cell.length_c   1.000
_cell.angle_alpha   90.00
_cell.angle_beta   90.00
_cell.angle_gamma   90.00
#
_symmetry.space_group_name_H-M   'P 1'
#
loop_
_entity.id
_entity.type
_entity.pdbx_description
1 polymer ?
#
loop_
_entity_poly.entity_id
_entity_poly.type
_entity_poly.pdbx_seq_one_letter_code
_entity_poly.pdbx_strand_id
1 'polypeptide(L)'
;MGNSRASQSMAGSGTLLGGYAVRVAPKQYLLQNKNLMWIQFSLGTDLHTVFPSEGNMSLVSISDEPDTLYRRLSVLVKGHDRAVLHSYEYFAVLAAEELGLSIEKVYEPPRKIERMTLLKSVHIYKKHRVQYEMRTHYRCIELKHLTGSTANVYLEYIQRNLPEGVAMEVKKTKIEKLPEHIQKSIWDTLPPVEETDCKSCLDLQTEYKTMMKIEMSMSALVKLFWILAPGMCF
;
A
#
# COMPACT_ATOMS: atom_id res chain seq x y z
N MET A 1 53.41 39.05 -36.58
CA MET A 1 53.00 38.22 -37.74
C MET A 1 51.92 37.28 -37.24
N GLY A 2 50.63 37.60 -37.22
CA GLY A 2 49.86 38.37 -38.20
C GLY A 2 49.33 37.41 -39.26
N ASN A 3 48.20 36.76 -39.00
CA ASN A 3 47.25 36.41 -40.05
C ASN A 3 45.84 36.25 -39.49
N SER A 4 45.05 37.28 -39.75
CA SER A 4 43.60 37.34 -39.75
C SER A 4 43.07 36.89 -41.11
N ARG A 5 42.00 36.07 -41.14
CA ARG A 5 40.87 36.32 -42.07
C ARG A 5 39.62 35.58 -41.62
N ALA A 6 38.54 36.35 -41.65
CA ALA A 6 37.18 36.03 -41.23
C ALA A 6 36.31 35.53 -42.39
N SER A 7 35.03 35.26 -42.04
CA SER A 7 33.82 35.04 -42.85
C SER A 7 33.64 33.61 -43.41
N GLN A 8 32.47 32.97 -43.39
CA GLN A 8 31.08 33.45 -43.27
C GLN A 8 30.14 32.28 -42.86
N SER A 9 28.96 32.65 -42.33
CA SER A 9 27.83 31.81 -41.91
C SER A 9 27.08 31.10 -43.05
N MET A 10 26.44 29.95 -42.75
CA MET A 10 25.04 29.67 -43.14
C MET A 10 24.41 28.60 -42.22
N ALA A 11 23.11 28.77 -41.97
CA ALA A 11 22.25 27.98 -41.11
C ALA A 11 21.96 26.57 -41.66
N GLY A 12 21.61 25.64 -40.76
CA GLY A 12 21.10 24.32 -41.12
C GLY A 12 20.69 23.51 -39.89
N SER A 13 19.42 23.60 -39.53
CA SER A 13 18.71 22.78 -38.54
C SER A 13 18.74 21.28 -38.86
N GLY A 14 18.87 20.42 -37.85
CA GLY A 14 18.63 18.99 -38.04
C GLY A 14 18.97 18.11 -36.83
N THR A 15 17.97 17.86 -35.99
CA THR A 15 17.95 16.87 -34.89
C THR A 15 18.00 15.44 -35.45
N LEU A 16 18.75 14.53 -34.82
CA LEU A 16 18.57 13.08 -35.01
C LEU A 16 18.48 12.37 -33.65
N LEU A 17 17.26 11.95 -33.32
CA LEU A 17 16.92 10.94 -32.31
C LEU A 17 16.89 9.58 -33.01
N GLY A 18 17.74 8.65 -32.59
CA GLY A 18 17.70 7.25 -33.01
C GLY A 18 16.75 6.44 -32.14
N GLY A 19 15.54 6.19 -32.64
CA GLY A 19 14.57 5.25 -32.08
C GLY A 19 14.45 4.01 -32.97
N TYR A 20 14.57 2.83 -32.38
CA TYR A 20 14.40 1.53 -33.01
C TYR A 20 12.90 1.21 -33.11
N ALA A 21 12.39 1.04 -34.33
CA ALA A 21 11.03 0.61 -34.61
C ALA A 21 11.05 -0.66 -35.48
N VAL A 22 10.57 -1.77 -34.91
CA VAL A 22 10.37 -3.05 -35.62
C VAL A 22 9.00 -3.01 -36.29
N ARG A 23 8.98 -3.09 -37.63
CA ARG A 23 7.75 -3.25 -38.42
C ARG A 23 7.53 -4.73 -38.73
N VAL A 24 6.37 -5.27 -38.36
CA VAL A 24 5.89 -6.58 -38.81
C VAL A 24 4.77 -6.35 -39.83
N ALA A 25 4.95 -6.86 -41.05
CA ALA A 25 4.01 -6.74 -42.16
C ALA A 25 3.00 -7.91 -42.18
N PRO A 26 1.76 -7.71 -42.68
CA PRO A 26 0.78 -8.78 -42.79
C PRO A 26 0.91 -9.49 -44.14
N LYS A 27 0.77 -10.83 -44.15
CA LYS A 27 0.53 -11.60 -45.38
C LYS A 27 -0.82 -12.29 -45.29
N GLN A 28 -1.71 -11.94 -46.21
CA GLN A 28 -2.91 -12.69 -46.55
C GLN A 28 -2.58 -13.65 -47.70
N TYR A 29 -3.16 -14.84 -47.69
CA TYR A 29 -3.54 -15.57 -48.90
C TYR A 29 -4.75 -16.45 -48.60
N LEU A 30 -5.69 -16.50 -49.55
CA LEU A 30 -6.86 -17.37 -49.58
C LEU A 30 -6.96 -18.01 -50.97
N LEU A 31 -7.62 -19.17 -50.99
CA LEU A 31 -8.16 -19.98 -52.11
C LEU A 31 -7.19 -20.99 -52.72
N GLN A 32 -7.61 -22.17 -53.16
CA GLN A 32 -8.69 -23.13 -52.86
C GLN A 32 -8.37 -24.28 -53.84
N ASN A 33 -8.55 -25.56 -53.47
CA ASN A 33 -9.13 -26.55 -54.38
C ASN A 33 -9.47 -27.86 -53.66
N LYS A 34 -10.68 -28.33 -53.96
CA LYS A 34 -11.30 -29.58 -53.52
C LYS A 34 -10.93 -30.69 -54.51
N ASN A 35 -10.61 -31.90 -54.04
CA ASN A 35 -11.23 -33.10 -54.60
C ASN A 35 -11.17 -34.31 -53.66
N LEU A 36 -12.23 -35.11 -53.74
CA LEU A 36 -12.62 -36.19 -52.83
C LEU A 36 -11.74 -37.44 -52.95
N MET A 37 -11.45 -38.08 -51.81
CA MET A 37 -11.52 -39.54 -51.69
C MET A 37 -11.88 -39.91 -50.25
N TRP A 38 -13.04 -40.53 -50.11
CA TRP A 38 -13.60 -41.03 -48.86
C TRP A 38 -12.91 -42.35 -48.51
N ILE A 39 -12.24 -42.40 -47.35
CA ILE A 39 -11.98 -43.67 -46.67
C ILE A 39 -12.58 -43.54 -45.28
N GLN A 40 -13.61 -44.34 -45.10
CA GLN A 40 -14.44 -44.44 -43.92
C GLN A 40 -13.67 -45.24 -42.86
N PHE A 41 -13.18 -44.55 -41.83
CA PHE A 41 -12.86 -45.19 -40.56
C PHE A 41 -13.53 -44.40 -39.45
N SER A 42 -14.59 -45.02 -38.94
CA SER A 42 -15.39 -44.63 -37.80
C SER A 42 -14.56 -44.64 -36.51
N LEU A 43 -14.29 -43.47 -35.95
CA LEU A 43 -14.28 -43.20 -34.51
C LEU A 43 -14.50 -41.68 -34.33
N GLY A 44 -15.57 -41.33 -33.63
CA GLY A 44 -16.23 -40.03 -33.76
C GLY A 44 -15.66 -38.84 -32.99
N THR A 45 -16.30 -37.71 -33.30
CA THR A 45 -16.63 -36.51 -32.51
C THR A 45 -15.55 -35.46 -32.21
N ASP A 46 -15.56 -34.41 -33.02
CA ASP A 46 -15.96 -33.04 -32.66
C ASP A 46 -15.58 -32.52 -31.26
N LEU A 47 -14.52 -31.71 -31.19
CA LEU A 47 -14.20 -30.85 -30.03
C LEU A 47 -14.50 -29.37 -30.36
N HIS A 48 -15.68 -29.12 -30.93
CA HIS A 48 -16.23 -27.77 -31.12
C HIS A 48 -17.76 -27.79 -30.94
N THR A 49 -18.22 -28.12 -29.73
CA THR A 49 -19.40 -27.56 -29.03
C THR A 49 -19.72 -28.49 -27.85
N VAL A 50 -18.97 -28.32 -26.77
CA VAL A 50 -19.44 -28.70 -25.44
C VAL A 50 -19.16 -27.50 -24.56
N PHE A 51 -20.16 -26.64 -24.37
CA PHE A 51 -20.19 -25.78 -23.20
C PHE A 51 -20.31 -26.72 -22.00
N PRO A 52 -19.31 -26.79 -21.10
CA PRO A 52 -19.49 -27.52 -19.86
C PRO A 52 -20.63 -26.83 -19.12
N SER A 53 -21.78 -27.51 -19.03
CA SER A 53 -22.88 -27.11 -18.17
C SER A 53 -22.36 -27.08 -16.74
N GLU A 54 -22.45 -25.89 -16.13
CA GLU A 54 -22.28 -25.61 -14.72
C GLU A 54 -20.91 -26.01 -14.16
N GLY A 55 -19.91 -25.16 -14.44
CA GLY A 55 -18.70 -25.12 -13.63
C GLY A 55 -19.08 -24.89 -12.18
N ASN A 56 -18.60 -25.77 -11.29
CA ASN A 56 -18.82 -25.75 -9.85
C ASN A 56 -18.82 -24.32 -9.31
N MET A 57 -19.99 -23.77 -8.98
CA MET A 57 -20.07 -22.56 -8.19
C MET A 57 -19.55 -22.91 -6.80
N SER A 58 -18.38 -22.38 -6.44
CA SER A 58 -17.86 -22.53 -5.08
C SER A 58 -18.90 -21.97 -4.10
N LEU A 59 -19.38 -22.80 -3.19
CA LEU A 59 -20.30 -22.38 -2.13
C LEU A 59 -19.58 -21.37 -1.21
N VAL A 60 -19.90 -20.08 -1.36
CA VAL A 60 -19.46 -19.04 -0.42
C VAL A 60 -20.56 -18.90 0.64
N SER A 61 -20.32 -19.44 1.82
CA SER A 61 -21.21 -19.26 2.97
C SER A 61 -21.01 -17.88 3.59
N ILE A 62 -22.09 -17.11 3.74
CA ILE A 62 -22.06 -15.84 4.46
C ILE A 62 -22.11 -16.15 5.96
N SER A 63 -21.16 -15.63 6.72
CA SER A 63 -21.09 -15.77 8.18
C SER A 63 -21.78 -14.60 8.88
N ASP A 64 -22.30 -14.82 10.09
CA ASP A 64 -22.96 -13.78 10.90
C ASP A 64 -21.98 -12.83 11.60
N GLU A 65 -20.68 -13.16 11.63
CA GLU A 65 -19.63 -12.32 12.19
C GLU A 65 -19.32 -11.12 11.28
N PRO A 66 -19.16 -9.91 11.85
CA PRO A 66 -18.84 -8.74 11.04
C PRO A 66 -17.45 -8.85 10.43
N ASP A 67 -17.30 -8.44 9.17
CA ASP A 67 -16.01 -8.50 8.48
C ASP A 67 -14.98 -7.55 9.12
N THR A 68 -13.73 -7.98 9.11
CA THR A 68 -12.59 -7.17 9.54
C THR A 68 -12.32 -6.07 8.53
N LEU A 69 -12.06 -4.86 9.00
CA LEU A 69 -11.77 -3.71 8.13
C LEU A 69 -10.29 -3.36 8.18
N TYR A 70 -9.72 -3.03 7.02
CA TYR A 70 -8.35 -2.58 6.88
C TYR A 70 -8.31 -1.14 6.35
N ARG A 71 -7.61 -0.27 7.08
CA ARG A 71 -7.37 1.11 6.66
C ARG A 71 -6.42 1.15 5.46
N ARG A 72 -5.35 0.36 5.56
CA ARG A 72 -4.29 0.26 4.57
C ARG A 72 -3.76 -1.17 4.52
N LEU A 73 -3.48 -1.63 3.31
CA LEU A 73 -2.76 -2.88 3.05
C LEU A 73 -1.53 -2.52 2.21
N SER A 74 -0.35 -2.76 2.76
CA SER A 74 0.92 -2.51 2.07
C SER A 74 1.55 -3.84 1.68
N VAL A 75 1.66 -4.08 0.37
CA VAL A 75 2.37 -5.23 -0.20
C VAL A 75 3.76 -4.75 -0.59
N LEU A 76 4.79 -5.30 0.06
CA LEU A 76 6.19 -5.06 -0.27
C LEU A 76 6.76 -6.32 -0.93
N VAL A 77 7.13 -6.18 -2.19
CA VAL A 77 7.71 -7.26 -3.00
C VAL A 77 9.22 -7.04 -3.08
N LYS A 78 9.99 -8.09 -2.84
CA LYS A 78 11.45 -8.12 -2.81
C LYS A 78 11.96 -9.09 -3.86
N GLY A 79 12.93 -8.68 -4.67
CA GLY A 79 13.49 -9.55 -5.71
C GLY A 79 14.88 -9.12 -6.14
N HIS A 80 15.59 -10.03 -6.79
CA HIS A 80 16.93 -9.75 -7.34
C HIS A 80 16.89 -9.14 -8.74
N ASP A 81 15.92 -9.54 -9.57
CA ASP A 81 15.74 -8.98 -10.91
C ASP A 81 14.72 -7.83 -10.90
N ARG A 82 15.09 -6.71 -11.51
CA ARG A 82 14.22 -5.54 -11.67
C ARG A 82 13.14 -5.77 -12.71
N ALA A 83 13.42 -6.51 -13.77
CA ALA A 83 12.46 -6.73 -14.87
C ALA A 83 11.24 -7.51 -14.38
N VAL A 84 11.49 -8.61 -13.64
CA VAL A 84 10.44 -9.43 -13.02
C VAL A 84 9.57 -8.61 -12.07
N LEU A 85 10.18 -7.76 -11.24
CA LEU A 85 9.45 -6.89 -10.32
C LEU A 85 8.56 -5.88 -11.05
N HIS A 86 9.00 -5.35 -12.20
CA HIS A 86 8.20 -4.42 -13.00
C HIS A 86 7.01 -5.13 -13.66
N SER A 87 7.21 -6.32 -14.24
CA SER A 87 6.09 -7.10 -14.79
C SER A 87 5.08 -7.49 -13.70
N TYR A 88 5.56 -7.81 -12.49
CA TYR A 88 4.70 -8.18 -11.39
C TYR A 88 3.94 -7.00 -10.80
N GLU A 89 4.57 -5.82 -10.74
CA GLU A 89 3.90 -4.56 -10.39
C GLU A 89 2.72 -4.30 -11.32
N TYR A 90 2.94 -4.40 -12.64
CA TYR A 90 1.87 -4.23 -13.63
C TYR A 90 0.72 -5.23 -13.42
N PHE A 91 1.05 -6.50 -13.21
CA PHE A 91 0.06 -7.55 -12.93
C PHE A 91 -0.77 -7.27 -11.69
N ALA A 92 -0.12 -6.88 -10.57
CA ALA A 92 -0.80 -6.64 -9.32
C ALA A 92 -1.69 -5.39 -9.36
N VAL A 93 -1.24 -4.32 -10.04
CA VAL A 93 -2.04 -3.10 -10.26
C VAL A 93 -3.27 -3.43 -11.10
N LEU A 94 -3.09 -4.15 -12.22
CA LEU A 94 -4.19 -4.54 -13.08
C LEU A 94 -5.23 -5.38 -12.31
N ALA A 95 -4.79 -6.38 -11.55
CA ALA A 95 -5.68 -7.20 -10.74
C ALA A 95 -6.47 -6.38 -9.69
N ALA A 96 -5.85 -5.36 -9.10
CA ALA A 96 -6.52 -4.47 -8.15
C ALA A 96 -7.56 -3.57 -8.84
N GLU A 97 -7.26 -3.07 -10.04
CA GLU A 97 -8.20 -2.25 -10.84
C GLU A 97 -9.43 -3.06 -11.26
N GLU A 98 -9.25 -4.30 -11.74
CA GLU A 98 -10.35 -5.19 -12.13
C GLU A 98 -11.26 -5.56 -10.94
N LEU A 99 -10.70 -5.65 -9.74
CA LEU A 99 -11.48 -5.86 -8.51
C LEU A 99 -12.08 -4.56 -7.94
N GLY A 100 -11.80 -3.41 -8.55
CA GLY A 100 -12.28 -2.10 -8.10
C GLY A 100 -11.66 -1.62 -6.79
N LEU A 101 -10.43 -2.04 -6.48
CA LEU A 101 -9.73 -1.64 -5.26
C LEU A 101 -9.08 -0.27 -5.40
N SER A 102 -9.15 0.55 -4.34
CA SER A 102 -8.50 1.86 -4.34
C SER A 102 -7.00 1.77 -4.07
N ILE A 103 -6.18 2.05 -5.09
CA ILE A 103 -4.71 2.09 -4.99
C ILE A 103 -4.30 3.49 -4.50
N GLU A 104 -3.53 3.54 -3.40
CA GLU A 104 -3.02 4.80 -2.86
C GLU A 104 -1.79 5.28 -3.63
N LYS A 105 -0.79 4.41 -3.74
CA LYS A 105 0.45 4.67 -4.46
C LYS A 105 1.20 3.39 -4.73
N VAL A 106 1.99 3.43 -5.80
CA VAL A 106 2.99 2.42 -6.13
C VAL A 106 4.34 3.13 -6.18
N TYR A 107 5.34 2.60 -5.49
CA TYR A 107 6.66 3.23 -5.44
C TYR A 107 7.79 2.20 -5.27
N GLU A 108 9.00 2.65 -5.62
CA GLU A 108 10.25 1.91 -5.48
C GLU A 108 11.01 2.40 -4.22
N PRO A 109 11.03 1.64 -3.12
CA PRO A 109 11.98 1.90 -2.05
C PRO A 109 13.43 1.75 -2.53
N PRO A 110 14.40 2.43 -1.89
CA PRO A 110 15.80 2.35 -2.28
C PRO A 110 16.31 0.90 -2.17
N ARG A 111 16.96 0.43 -3.24
CA ARG A 111 17.54 -0.92 -3.31
C ARG A 111 18.65 -1.11 -2.26
N LYS A 112 18.76 -2.33 -1.74
CA LYS A 112 19.84 -2.72 -0.82
C LYS A 112 20.92 -3.48 -1.59
N ILE A 113 22.18 -3.15 -1.34
CA ILE A 113 23.34 -3.83 -1.93
C ILE A 113 24.17 -4.37 -0.79
N GLU A 114 24.24 -5.69 -0.67
CA GLU A 114 25.05 -6.38 0.33
C GLU A 114 26.31 -6.92 -0.33
N ARG A 115 27.49 -6.61 0.24
CA ARG A 115 28.78 -7.03 -0.30
C ARG A 115 29.48 -7.94 0.70
N MET A 116 29.95 -9.08 0.22
CA MET A 116 30.68 -10.07 1.03
C MET A 116 32.00 -10.40 0.35
N THR A 117 33.08 -10.56 1.12
CA THR A 117 34.39 -10.87 0.56
C THR A 117 34.89 -12.23 1.05
N LEU A 118 35.23 -13.12 0.14
CA LEU A 118 35.79 -14.43 0.45
C LEU A 118 37.23 -14.52 -0.08
N LEU A 119 38.02 -15.43 0.50
CA LEU A 119 39.33 -15.77 -0.04
C LEU A 119 39.16 -16.48 -1.38
N LYS A 120 40.01 -16.15 -2.37
CA LYS A 120 39.99 -16.83 -3.67
C LYS A 120 40.59 -18.24 -3.59
N SER A 121 41.63 -18.42 -2.77
CA SER A 121 42.33 -19.69 -2.57
C SER A 121 41.80 -20.46 -1.37
N VAL A 122 41.92 -21.79 -1.40
CA VAL A 122 41.59 -22.66 -0.26
C VAL A 122 42.52 -22.43 0.93
N HIS A 123 43.84 -22.24 0.73
CA HIS A 123 44.82 -22.07 1.81
C HIS A 123 45.85 -20.95 1.53
N ILE A 124 46.40 -20.35 2.59
CA ILE A 124 47.52 -19.39 2.68
C ILE A 124 47.31 -17.98 2.09
N TYR A 125 46.68 -17.81 0.92
CA TYR A 125 46.72 -16.52 0.22
C TYR A 125 45.65 -15.50 0.65
N LYS A 126 45.90 -14.75 1.73
CA LYS A 126 44.97 -13.75 2.30
C LYS A 126 44.76 -12.48 1.46
N LYS A 127 45.75 -12.10 0.64
CA LYS A 127 45.72 -10.88 -0.20
C LYS A 127 44.79 -11.00 -1.40
N HIS A 128 44.60 -12.21 -1.93
CA HIS A 128 43.74 -12.46 -3.09
C HIS A 128 42.31 -12.78 -2.61
N ARG A 129 41.40 -11.82 -2.80
CA ARG A 129 40.00 -11.92 -2.38
C ARG A 129 39.05 -11.78 -3.56
N VAL A 130 37.90 -12.44 -3.48
CA VAL A 130 36.77 -12.26 -4.39
C VAL A 130 35.69 -11.48 -3.63
N GLN A 131 35.14 -10.46 -4.27
CA GLN A 131 34.01 -9.70 -3.74
C GLN A 131 32.74 -10.18 -4.43
N TYR A 132 31.77 -10.59 -3.64
CA TYR A 132 30.43 -10.94 -4.08
C TYR A 132 29.46 -9.82 -3.72
N GLU A 133 28.44 -9.62 -4.55
CA GLU A 133 27.41 -8.61 -4.35
C GLU A 133 26.02 -9.26 -4.50
N MET A 134 25.16 -9.04 -3.52
CA MET A 134 23.75 -9.38 -3.56
C MET A 134 22.94 -8.09 -3.68
N ARG A 135 22.16 -7.97 -4.75
CA ARG A 135 21.31 -6.80 -5.02
C ARG A 135 19.85 -7.16 -4.73
N THR A 136 19.19 -6.38 -3.88
CA THR A 136 17.77 -6.57 -3.58
C THR A 136 17.00 -5.32 -3.96
N HIS A 137 16.10 -5.47 -4.91
CA HIS A 137 15.17 -4.45 -5.36
C HIS A 137 13.84 -4.61 -4.65
N TYR A 138 13.14 -3.49 -4.47
CA TYR A 138 11.89 -3.42 -3.73
C TYR A 138 10.82 -2.73 -4.57
N ARG A 139 9.59 -3.24 -4.48
CA ARG A 139 8.38 -2.60 -4.98
C ARG A 139 7.34 -2.57 -3.89
N CYS A 140 6.73 -1.41 -3.64
CA CYS A 140 5.67 -1.29 -2.67
C CYS A 140 4.38 -0.83 -3.34
N ILE A 141 3.31 -1.61 -3.13
CA ILE A 141 1.95 -1.30 -3.57
C ILE A 141 1.13 -1.06 -2.31
N GLU A 142 0.55 0.13 -2.19
CA GLU A 142 -0.30 0.50 -1.07
C GLU A 142 -1.76 0.59 -1.53
N LEU A 143 -2.63 -0.19 -0.88
CA LEU A 143 -4.07 -0.18 -1.07
C LEU A 143 -4.77 0.48 0.11
N LYS A 144 -5.86 1.18 -0.16
CA LYS A 144 -6.73 1.84 0.83
C LYS A 144 -8.09 1.17 0.88
N HIS A 145 -8.76 1.34 2.02
CA HIS A 145 -10.18 1.02 2.23
C HIS A 145 -10.54 -0.40 1.79
N LEU A 146 -10.04 -1.40 2.52
CA LEU A 146 -10.30 -2.81 2.22
C LEU A 146 -11.12 -3.49 3.30
N THR A 147 -11.93 -4.46 2.90
CA THR A 147 -12.57 -5.43 3.78
C THR A 147 -11.71 -6.70 3.91
N GLY A 148 -12.00 -7.54 4.89
CA GLY A 148 -11.22 -8.73 5.19
C GLY A 148 -11.37 -9.81 4.14
N SER A 149 -12.61 -10.06 3.75
CA SER A 149 -12.97 -10.95 2.64
C SER A 149 -12.27 -10.56 1.33
N THR A 150 -12.38 -9.30 0.91
CA THR A 150 -11.78 -8.80 -0.33
C THR A 150 -10.25 -8.83 -0.28
N ALA A 151 -9.65 -8.45 0.85
CA ALA A 151 -8.20 -8.56 1.03
C ALA A 151 -7.72 -10.02 0.94
N ASN A 152 -8.49 -10.99 1.43
CA ASN A 152 -8.14 -12.40 1.36
C ASN A 152 -8.13 -12.89 -0.10
N VAL A 153 -9.18 -12.60 -0.86
CA VAL A 153 -9.28 -12.99 -2.29
C VAL A 153 -8.15 -12.38 -3.10
N TYR A 154 -7.88 -11.08 -2.91
CA TYR A 154 -6.80 -10.39 -3.61
C TYR A 154 -5.42 -10.99 -3.26
N LEU A 155 -5.16 -11.24 -1.97
CA LEU A 155 -3.90 -11.84 -1.54
C LEU A 155 -3.74 -13.27 -2.03
N GLU A 156 -4.81 -14.07 -2.07
CA GLU A 156 -4.79 -15.43 -2.60
C GLU A 156 -4.39 -15.43 -4.08
N TYR A 157 -5.00 -14.57 -4.89
CA TYR A 157 -4.68 -14.44 -6.31
C TYR A 157 -3.23 -14.03 -6.55
N ILE A 158 -2.75 -13.04 -5.79
CA ILE A 158 -1.38 -12.53 -5.90
C ILE A 158 -0.36 -13.56 -5.43
N GLN A 159 -0.59 -14.21 -4.27
CA GLN A 159 0.34 -15.20 -3.72
C GLN A 159 0.52 -16.40 -4.64
N ARG A 160 -0.55 -16.84 -5.29
CA ARG A 160 -0.49 -17.97 -6.24
C ARG A 160 0.31 -17.66 -7.49
N ASN A 161 0.32 -16.41 -7.93
CA ASN A 161 1.02 -15.96 -9.13
C ASN A 161 2.37 -15.29 -8.82
N LEU A 162 2.92 -15.50 -7.61
CA LEU A 162 4.21 -14.93 -7.24
C LEU A 162 5.34 -15.61 -8.03
N PRO A 163 6.17 -14.86 -8.77
CA PRO A 163 7.26 -15.44 -9.55
C PRO A 163 8.36 -16.00 -8.66
N GLU A 164 9.10 -16.96 -9.19
CA GLU A 164 10.24 -17.57 -8.50
C GLU A 164 11.34 -16.54 -8.20
N GLY A 165 12.01 -16.71 -7.05
CA GLY A 165 13.07 -15.79 -6.63
C GLY A 165 12.57 -14.42 -6.16
N VAL A 166 11.26 -14.25 -5.99
CA VAL A 166 10.62 -13.07 -5.41
C VAL A 166 9.98 -13.41 -4.08
N ALA A 167 10.19 -12.58 -3.07
CA ALA A 167 9.59 -12.70 -1.75
C ALA A 167 8.59 -11.56 -1.51
N MET A 168 7.53 -11.83 -0.77
CA MET A 168 6.47 -10.86 -0.49
C MET A 168 6.26 -10.68 1.01
N GLU A 169 6.15 -9.43 1.44
CA GLU A 169 5.80 -9.03 2.81
C GLU A 169 4.49 -8.24 2.77
N VAL A 170 3.51 -8.67 3.58
CA VAL A 170 2.19 -8.02 3.64
C VAL A 170 2.01 -7.38 5.00
N LYS A 171 1.82 -6.07 5.03
CA LYS A 171 1.48 -5.32 6.24
C LYS A 171 0.02 -4.92 6.19
N LYS A 172 -0.76 -5.39 7.18
CA LYS A 172 -2.20 -5.14 7.30
C LYS A 172 -2.47 -4.17 8.44
N THR A 173 -3.05 -3.01 8.17
CA THR A 173 -3.45 -2.04 9.21
C THR A 173 -4.94 -2.18 9.50
N LYS A 174 -5.29 -2.90 10.56
CA LYS A 174 -6.68 -3.15 10.99
C LYS A 174 -7.33 -1.88 11.55
N ILE A 175 -8.63 -1.73 11.33
CA ILE A 175 -9.47 -0.74 11.98
C ILE A 175 -10.26 -1.46 13.07
N GLU A 176 -10.02 -1.08 14.32
CA GLU A 176 -10.72 -1.65 15.48
C GLU A 176 -11.42 -0.53 16.24
N LYS A 177 -12.55 -0.88 16.88
CA LYS A 177 -13.26 0.04 17.78
C LYS A 177 -12.52 0.10 19.12
N LEU A 178 -12.76 1.16 19.87
CA LEU A 178 -12.24 1.25 21.23
C LEU A 178 -12.78 0.08 22.06
N PRO A 179 -11.92 -0.61 22.83
CA PRO A 179 -12.35 -1.73 23.64
C PRO A 179 -13.29 -1.25 24.75
N GLU A 180 -14.21 -2.13 25.16
CA GLU A 180 -15.35 -1.79 26.03
C GLU A 180 -14.93 -1.10 27.34
N HIS A 181 -13.84 -1.57 27.94
CA HIS A 181 -13.33 -1.07 29.22
C HIS A 181 -12.76 0.37 29.17
N ILE A 182 -12.46 0.89 27.99
CA ILE A 182 -11.97 2.28 27.83
C ILE A 182 -13.12 3.23 27.49
N GLN A 183 -14.26 2.70 27.02
CA GLN A 183 -15.37 3.54 26.56
C GLN A 183 -16.02 4.34 27.69
N LYS A 184 -15.97 3.83 28.92
CA LYS A 184 -16.54 4.48 30.10
C LYS A 184 -15.44 4.72 31.12
N SER A 185 -15.30 5.97 31.55
CA SER A 185 -14.50 6.32 32.72
C SER A 185 -15.09 5.64 33.95
N ILE A 186 -14.27 4.87 34.65
CA ILE A 186 -14.64 4.21 35.93
C ILE A 186 -15.09 5.26 36.97
N TRP A 187 -14.56 6.48 36.85
CA TRP A 187 -14.77 7.60 37.78
C TRP A 187 -16.16 8.25 37.73
N ASP A 188 -16.96 8.00 36.68
CA ASP A 188 -18.31 8.57 36.54
C ASP A 188 -19.40 7.65 37.10
N THR A 189 -19.10 6.37 37.25
CA THR A 189 -19.95 5.40 37.96
C THR A 189 -19.72 5.51 39.46
N LEU A 190 -20.21 6.59 40.07
CA LEU A 190 -20.52 6.56 41.49
C LEU A 190 -21.59 5.49 41.73
N PRO A 191 -21.52 4.68 42.80
CA PRO A 191 -22.58 3.73 43.12
C PRO A 191 -23.91 4.48 43.23
N PRO A 192 -25.06 3.83 42.94
CA PRO A 192 -26.36 4.43 43.21
C PRO A 192 -26.36 4.86 44.67
N VAL A 193 -26.39 6.16 44.91
CA VAL A 193 -26.69 6.67 46.24
C VAL A 193 -28.15 6.31 46.43
N GLU A 194 -28.42 5.26 47.20
CA GLU A 194 -29.74 5.04 47.75
C GLU A 194 -30.08 6.32 48.51
N GLU A 195 -31.04 7.09 47.98
CA GLU A 195 -31.59 8.27 48.63
C GLU A 195 -32.29 7.80 49.92
N THR A 196 -31.51 7.68 50.98
CA THR A 196 -32.03 7.75 52.33
C THR A 196 -32.08 9.22 52.69
N ASP A 197 -33.31 9.74 52.78
CA ASP A 197 -33.63 11.07 53.27
C ASP A 197 -33.02 11.32 54.65
N CYS A 198 -31.80 11.85 54.70
CA CYS A 198 -31.23 12.45 55.90
C CYS A 198 -30.96 13.92 55.60
N LYS A 199 -31.90 14.77 56.03
CA LYS A 199 -31.90 16.23 55.95
C LYS A 199 -30.81 16.91 56.80
N SER A 200 -29.56 16.46 56.72
CA SER A 200 -28.45 17.05 57.49
C SER A 200 -27.18 17.34 56.70
N CYS A 201 -27.18 17.19 55.38
CA CYS A 201 -25.97 17.45 54.58
C CYS A 201 -26.12 18.49 53.45
N LEU A 202 -27.30 19.12 53.31
CA LEU A 202 -27.50 20.19 52.32
C LEU A 202 -26.79 21.51 52.67
N ASP A 203 -26.25 21.64 53.88
CA ASP A 203 -25.64 22.90 54.33
C ASP A 203 -24.20 23.08 53.84
N LEU A 204 -23.47 22.00 53.57
CA LEU A 204 -22.09 22.10 53.09
C LEU A 204 -22.03 22.40 51.58
N GLN A 205 -23.00 21.91 50.77
CA GLN A 205 -23.03 22.10 49.31
C GLN A 205 -23.07 23.55 48.84
N THR A 206 -23.67 24.42 49.65
CA THR A 206 -23.78 25.85 49.38
C THR A 206 -22.51 26.64 49.70
N GLU A 207 -21.68 26.19 50.63
CA GLU A 207 -20.49 26.94 51.08
C GLU A 207 -19.29 26.81 50.14
N TYR A 208 -19.04 25.65 49.52
CA TYR A 208 -17.93 25.53 48.57
C TYR A 208 -18.24 26.13 47.19
N LYS A 209 -19.53 26.25 46.83
CA LYS A 209 -19.94 26.92 45.58
C LYS A 209 -19.85 28.44 45.67
N THR A 210 -19.99 29.03 46.86
CA THR A 210 -19.70 30.45 47.11
C THR A 210 -18.20 30.71 47.20
N MET A 211 -17.41 29.81 47.79
CA MET A 211 -15.94 29.94 47.86
C MET A 211 -15.26 30.00 46.49
N MET A 212 -15.62 29.16 45.51
CA MET A 212 -15.02 29.23 44.17
C MET A 212 -15.42 30.50 43.38
N LYS A 213 -16.59 31.08 43.66
CA LYS A 213 -17.08 32.27 42.95
C LYS A 213 -16.38 33.56 43.44
N ILE A 214 -15.87 33.55 44.68
CA ILE A 214 -15.09 34.65 45.26
C ILE A 214 -13.64 34.63 44.73
N GLU A 215 -13.01 33.46 44.57
CA GLU A 215 -11.66 33.38 43.99
C GLU A 215 -11.58 33.83 42.53
N MET A 216 -12.58 33.50 41.70
CA MET A 216 -12.65 34.00 40.32
C MET A 216 -12.81 35.53 40.23
N SER A 217 -13.49 36.14 41.21
CA SER A 217 -13.67 37.59 41.29
C SER A 217 -12.38 38.31 41.71
N MET A 218 -11.63 37.76 42.68
CA MET A 218 -10.35 38.32 43.12
C MET A 218 -9.27 38.26 42.04
N SER A 219 -9.20 37.18 41.25
CA SER A 219 -8.27 37.09 40.11
C SER A 219 -8.56 38.14 39.03
N ALA A 220 -9.85 38.43 38.77
CA ALA A 220 -10.26 39.43 37.80
C ALA A 220 -9.93 40.86 38.28
N LEU A 221 -10.10 41.17 39.57
CA LEU A 221 -9.74 42.47 40.15
C LEU A 221 -8.22 42.70 40.19
N VAL A 222 -7.41 41.67 40.49
CA VAL A 222 -5.94 41.77 40.46
C VAL A 222 -5.44 42.03 39.04
N LYS A 223 -6.04 41.41 38.02
CA LYS A 223 -5.72 41.70 36.61
C LYS A 223 -6.14 43.10 36.18
N LEU A 224 -7.27 43.62 36.67
CA LEU A 224 -7.72 44.97 36.36
C LEU A 224 -6.83 46.05 37.01
N PHE A 225 -6.31 45.79 38.22
CA PHE A 225 -5.40 46.69 38.93
C PHE A 225 -4.04 46.81 38.25
N TRP A 226 -3.54 45.74 37.60
CA TRP A 226 -2.28 45.77 36.85
C TRP A 226 -2.39 46.49 35.49
N ILE A 227 -3.60 46.59 34.93
CA ILE A 227 -3.85 47.27 33.64
C ILE A 227 -4.05 48.79 33.83
N LEU A 228 -4.48 49.24 35.01
CA LEU A 228 -4.84 50.65 35.28
C LEU A 228 -3.76 51.48 35.98
N ALA A 229 -2.60 50.90 36.34
CA ALA A 229 -1.51 51.63 37.01
C ALA A 229 -0.15 51.48 36.30
N PRO A 230 0.08 52.15 35.15
CA PRO A 230 1.43 52.34 34.65
C PRO A 230 2.10 53.49 35.41
N GLY A 231 3.01 53.15 36.33
CA GLY A 231 4.01 54.09 36.84
C GLY A 231 3.93 54.37 38.34
N MET A 232 4.50 53.48 39.15
CA MET A 232 5.13 53.84 40.42
C MET A 232 6.38 52.98 40.59
N CYS A 233 7.53 53.64 40.68
CA CYS A 233 8.83 53.05 40.96
C CYS A 233 8.86 52.42 42.36
N PHE A 234 9.36 51.19 42.44
CA PHE A 234 10.42 50.76 43.36
C PHE A 234 11.03 49.44 42.86
#